data_AF-A0A117Q648-F1
#
_entry.id   AF-A0A117Q648-F1
#
_cell.length_a   1.000
_cell.length_b   1.000
_cell.length_c   1.000
_cell.angle_alpha   90.00
_cell.angle_beta   90.00
_cell.angle_gamma   90.00
#
_symmetry.space_group_name_H-M   'P 1'
#
loop_
_entity.id
_entity.type
_entity.pdbx_description
1 polymer ?
#
loop_
_entity_poly.entity_id
_entity_poly.type
_entity_poly.pdbx_seq_one_letter_code
_entity_poly.pdbx_strand_id
1 'polypeptide(L)'
;MYLAANDDMTGMFNRIEDILRNAGTMVAVIALLILGIRMLLSMKRGDGMREAFQGFGMIALAALIIGGATGLASLLIGLGSNIGNGN
;
A
#
# COMPACT_ATOMS: atom_id res chain seq x y z
N MET A 1 -9.30 31.40 -17.57
CA MET A 1 -9.58 31.31 -16.12
C MET A 1 -10.15 29.94 -15.70
N TYR A 2 -10.75 29.14 -16.60
CA TYR A 2 -11.21 27.78 -16.29
C TYR A 2 -10.09 26.71 -16.29
N LEU A 3 -8.97 26.97 -16.96
CA LEU A 3 -7.81 26.05 -17.01
C LEU A 3 -6.96 26.08 -15.73
N ALA A 4 -6.77 27.26 -15.12
CA ALA A 4 -5.98 27.42 -13.90
C ALA A 4 -6.62 26.75 -12.66
N ALA A 5 -7.96 26.66 -12.61
CA ALA A 5 -8.66 25.98 -11.53
C ALA A 5 -8.52 24.45 -11.61
N ASN A 6 -8.38 23.91 -12.83
CA ASN A 6 -8.16 22.47 -13.04
C ASN A 6 -6.73 22.05 -12.68
N ASP A 7 -5.73 22.91 -12.93
CA ASP A 7 -4.34 22.65 -12.53
C ASP A 7 -4.17 22.62 -11.01
N ASP A 8 -4.83 23.53 -10.28
CA ASP A 8 -4.81 23.54 -8.81
C ASP A 8 -5.51 22.29 -8.21
N MET A 9 -6.68 21.91 -8.74
CA MET A 9 -7.37 20.69 -8.27
C MET A 9 -6.57 19.43 -8.57
N THR A 10 -5.97 19.32 -9.77
CA THR A 10 -5.16 18.16 -10.15
C THR A 10 -3.90 18.06 -9.30
N GLY A 11 -3.24 19.20 -9.02
CA GLY A 11 -2.10 19.27 -8.10
C GLY A 11 -2.46 18.87 -6.66
N MET A 12 -3.65 19.21 -6.18
CA MET A 12 -4.15 18.78 -4.87
C MET A 12 -4.45 17.28 -4.83
N PHE A 13 -5.07 16.71 -5.88
CA PHE A 13 -5.34 15.27 -5.94
C PHE A 13 -4.05 14.45 -6.00
N ASN A 14 -3.05 14.87 -6.77
CA ASN A 14 -1.75 14.21 -6.83
C ASN A 14 -1.05 14.21 -5.47
N ARG A 15 -1.12 15.32 -4.73
CA ARG A 15 -0.57 15.39 -3.36
C ARG A 15 -1.32 14.47 -2.40
N ILE A 16 -2.65 14.42 -2.49
CA ILE A 16 -3.46 13.51 -1.66
C ILE A 16 -3.11 12.06 -1.97
N GLU A 17 -2.95 11.72 -3.25
CA GLU A 17 -2.54 10.39 -3.68
C GLU A 17 -1.16 10.02 -3.14
N ASP A 18 -0.17 10.89 -3.28
CA ASP A 18 1.18 10.67 -2.75
C ASP A 18 1.18 10.48 -1.22
N ILE A 19 0.41 11.28 -0.50
CA ILE A 19 0.27 11.16 0.95
C ILE A 19 -0.40 9.83 1.32
N LEU A 20 -1.53 9.49 0.68
CA LEU A 20 -2.26 8.24 0.94
C LEU A 20 -1.41 7.01 0.61
N ARG A 21 -0.64 7.08 -0.47
CA ARG A 21 0.23 6.00 -0.92
C ARG A 21 1.43 5.82 0.01
N ASN A 22 2.09 6.90 0.41
CA ASN A 22 3.18 6.84 1.38
C ASN A 22 2.70 6.40 2.77
N ALA A 23 1.56 6.91 3.23
CA ALA A 23 0.96 6.50 4.49
C ALA A 23 0.55 5.02 4.46
N GLY A 24 -0.10 4.57 3.37
CA GLY A 24 -0.48 3.17 3.18
C GLY A 24 0.74 2.23 3.14
N THR A 25 1.81 2.64 2.45
CA THR A 25 3.05 1.87 2.40
C THR A 25 3.72 1.77 3.78
N MET A 26 3.76 2.87 4.53
CA MET A 26 4.27 2.85 5.91
C MET A 26 3.46 1.93 6.82
N VAL A 27 2.12 1.99 6.76
CA VAL A 27 1.24 1.12 7.54
C VAL A 27 1.47 -0.36 7.18
N ALA A 28 1.62 -0.67 5.89
CA ALA A 28 1.91 -2.02 5.43
C ALA A 28 3.26 -2.54 5.97
N VAL A 29 4.31 -1.71 5.94
CA VAL A 29 5.63 -2.05 6.49
C VAL A 29 5.56 -2.28 8.01
N ILE A 30 4.86 -1.42 8.75
CA ILE A 30 4.67 -1.58 10.20
C ILE A 30 3.91 -2.87 10.50
N ALA A 31 2.86 -3.18 9.74
CA ALA A 31 2.11 -4.43 9.90
C ALA A 31 3.00 -5.67 9.67
N LEU A 32 3.88 -5.64 8.66
CA LEU A 32 4.86 -6.71 8.41
C LEU A 32 5.88 -6.85 9.55
N LEU A 33 6.35 -5.74 10.12
CA LEU A 33 7.26 -5.76 11.27
C LEU A 33 6.58 -6.35 12.52
N ILE A 34 5.35 -5.94 12.82
CA ILE A 34 4.57 -6.47 13.95
C ILE A 34 4.35 -7.98 13.78
N LEU A 35 4.08 -8.44 12.56
CA LEU A 35 3.99 -9.85 12.21
C LEU A 35 5.27 -10.62 12.51
N GLY A 36 6.41 -10.14 12.01
CA GLY A 36 7.71 -10.78 12.22
C GLY A 36 8.03 -10.91 13.71
N ILE A 37 7.78 -9.85 14.48
CA ILE A 37 7.96 -9.86 15.94
C ILE A 37 7.00 -10.85 16.61
N ARG A 38 5.72 -10.89 16.23
CA ARG A 38 4.74 -11.85 16.76
C ARG A 38 5.14 -13.30 16.48
N MET A 39 5.67 -13.60 15.30
CA MET A 39 6.17 -14.94 14.96
C MET A 39 7.34 -15.36 15.86
N LEU A 40 8.34 -14.49 16.03
CA LEU A 40 9.49 -14.77 16.89
C LEU A 40 9.08 -15.01 18.35
N LEU A 41 8.09 -14.26 18.85
CA LEU A 41 7.57 -14.44 20.20
C LEU A 41 6.74 -15.73 20.37
N SER A 42 5.95 -16.11 19.37
CA SER A 42 5.17 -17.35 19.37
C SER A 42 6.09 -18.59 19.37
N MET A 43 7.15 -18.59 18.53
CA MET A 43 8.13 -19.68 18.51
C MET A 43 8.83 -19.86 19.87
N LYS A 44 9.10 -18.75 20.58
CA LYS A 44 9.72 -18.79 21.92
C LYS A 44 8.80 -19.37 23.00
N ARG A 45 7.47 -19.33 22.82
CA ARG A 45 6.50 -19.77 23.85
C ARG A 45 6.05 -21.22 23.71
N GLY A 46 6.42 -21.93 22.64
CA GLY A 46 6.05 -23.33 22.44
C GLY A 46 4.56 -23.56 22.12
N ASP A 47 3.74 -22.50 22.11
CA ASP A 47 2.35 -22.55 21.68
C ASP A 47 2.27 -22.60 20.15
N GLY A 48 1.82 -23.75 19.66
CA GLY A 48 1.15 -23.95 18.37
C GLY A 48 1.61 -23.07 17.22
N MET A 49 2.73 -23.43 16.58
CA MET A 49 3.19 -22.85 15.31
C MET A 49 2.02 -22.68 14.31
N ARG A 50 1.07 -23.62 14.32
CA ARG A 50 -0.12 -23.65 13.43
C ARG A 50 -1.09 -22.48 13.62
N GLU A 51 -1.25 -21.96 14.84
CA GLU A 51 -2.17 -20.85 15.12
C GLU A 51 -1.54 -19.50 14.75
N ALA A 52 -0.24 -19.34 14.98
CA ALA A 52 0.53 -18.18 14.51
C ALA A 52 0.62 -18.13 12.98
N PHE A 53 0.73 -19.27 12.30
CA PHE A 53 0.72 -19.33 10.83
C PHE A 53 -0.66 -19.01 10.22
N GLN A 54 -1.76 -19.38 10.88
CA GLN A 54 -3.12 -19.04 10.41
C GLN A 54 -3.39 -17.53 10.49
N GLY A 55 -2.94 -16.88 11.57
CA GLY A 55 -2.97 -15.41 11.67
C GLY A 55 -2.00 -14.71 10.71
N PHE A 56 -0.82 -15.31 10.48
CA PHE A 56 0.17 -14.79 9.53
C PHE A 56 -0.36 -14.77 8.09
N GLY A 57 -1.01 -15.85 7.64
CA GLY A 57 -1.55 -15.96 6.28
C GLY A 57 -2.53 -14.84 5.94
N MET A 58 -3.42 -14.49 6.88
CA MET A 58 -4.42 -13.43 6.68
C MET A 58 -3.78 -12.04 6.55
N ILE A 59 -2.79 -11.73 7.38
CA ILE A 59 -2.16 -10.41 7.38
C ILE A 59 -1.20 -10.27 6.20
N ALA A 60 -0.45 -11.32 5.84
CA ALA A 60 0.39 -11.34 4.65
C ALA A 60 -0.45 -11.18 3.36
N LEU A 61 -1.62 -11.82 3.30
CA LEU A 61 -2.54 -11.69 2.17
C LEU A 61 -3.11 -10.27 2.06
N ALA A 62 -3.47 -9.64 3.20
CA ALA A 62 -3.90 -8.24 3.20
C ALA A 62 -2.78 -7.28 2.72
N ALA A 63 -1.54 -7.48 3.18
CA ALA A 63 -0.39 -6.70 2.73
C ALA A 63 -0.10 -6.89 1.23
N LEU A 64 -0.27 -8.12 0.71
CA LEU A 64 -0.09 -8.45 -0.70
C LEU A 64 -1.18 -7.83 -1.59
N ILE A 65 -2.44 -7.79 -1.13
CA ILE A 65 -3.53 -7.11 -1.84
C ILE A 65 -3.29 -5.60 -1.87
N ILE A 66 -2.90 -4.98 -0.76
CA ILE A 66 -2.63 -3.53 -0.69
C ILE A 66 -1.42 -3.17 -1.57
N GLY A 67 -0.32 -3.92 -1.46
CA GLY A 67 0.87 -3.73 -2.29
C GLY A 67 0.60 -3.96 -3.77
N GLY A 68 -0.16 -5.01 -4.12
CA GLY A 68 -0.56 -5.32 -5.48
C GLY A 68 -1.46 -4.25 -6.09
N ALA A 69 -2.47 -3.78 -5.34
CA ALA A 69 -3.33 -2.68 -5.78
C ALA A 69 -2.55 -1.38 -6.01
N THR A 70 -1.60 -1.07 -5.12
CA THR A 70 -0.72 0.10 -5.26
C THR A 70 0.17 0.01 -6.51
N GLY A 71 0.75 -1.16 -6.77
CA GLY A 71 1.56 -1.41 -7.96
C GLY A 71 0.75 -1.29 -9.26
N LEU A 72 -0.45 -1.86 -9.30
CA LEU A 72 -1.35 -1.78 -10.45
C LEU A 72 -1.87 -0.34 -10.69
N ALA A 73 -2.21 0.38 -9.63
CA ALA A 73 -2.59 1.79 -9.73
C ALA A 73 -1.47 2.65 -10.33
N SER A 74 -0.22 2.40 -9.94
CA SER A 74 0.95 3.09 -10.49
C SER A 74 1.11 2.87 -11.99
N LEU A 75 0.92 1.63 -12.44
CA LEU A 75 1.02 1.28 -13.85
C LEU A 75 -0.11 1.93 -14.65
N LEU A 76 -1.33 1.93 -14.12
CA LEU A 76 -2.47 2.59 -14.75
C LEU A 76 -2.29 4.11 -14.82
N ILE A 77 -1.75 4.75 -13.79
CA ILE A 77 -1.45 6.18 -13.77
C ILE A 77 -0.32 6.51 -14.73
N GLY A 78 0.73 5.68 -14.79
CA GLY A 78 1.81 5.84 -15.75
C GLY A 78 1.33 5.71 -17.20
N LEU A 79 0.44 4.75 -17.49
CA LEU A 79 -0.21 4.61 -18.80
C LEU A 79 -1.11 5.81 -19.10
N GLY A 80 -1.92 6.25 -18.14
CA GLY A 80 -2.78 7.42 -18.27
C GLY A 80 -1.99 8.72 -18.50
N SER A 81 -0.84 8.89 -17.85
CA SER A 81 0.05 10.03 -18.05
C SER A 81 0.70 10.00 -19.43
N ASN A 82 1.15 8.83 -19.91
CA ASN A 82 1.71 8.69 -21.26
C ASN A 82 0.67 8.90 -22.38
N ILE A 83 -0.58 8.52 -22.15
CA ILE A 83 -1.67 8.71 -23.12
C ILE A 83 -2.22 10.15 -23.06
N GLY A 84 -2.29 10.76 -21.87
CA GLY A 84 -2.82 12.11 -21.64
C GLY A 84 -1.86 13.25 -22.00
N ASN A 85 -0.55 13.00 -22.04
CA ASN A 85 0.48 14.00 -22.35
C ASN A 85 0.99 13.92 -23.81
N GLY A 86 0.27 13.18 -24.67
CA GLY A 86 0.61 12.91 -26.07
C GLY A 86 0.00 13.87 -27.11
N ASN A 87 -0.46 15.07 -26.70
CA ASN A 87 -0.83 16.18 -27.59
C ASN A 87 -0.53 17.52 -26.91
#